data_AF-A0A973HP33-F1
#
_entry.id   AF-A0A973HP33-F1
#
_cell.length_a   1.000
_cell.length_b   1.000
_cell.length_c   1.000
_cell.angle_alpha   90.00
_cell.angle_beta   90.00
_cell.angle_gamma   90.00
#
_symmetry.space_group_name_H-M   'P 1'
#
loop_
_entity.id
_entity.type
_entity.pdbx_description
1 polymer ?
#
loop_
_entity_poly.entity_id
_entity_poly.type
_entity_poly.pdbx_seq_one_letter_code
_entity_poly.pdbx_strand_id
1 'polypeptide(L)'
;MKAKELRQKYLDFFTEKGHSVIGSALLVPENDPTVLFTTAGMHPLVPYLMGQKHPEGTRLVNFQKCIRTGDIEEVGDDTHLTFFEMLGNWSLGDYFKEEAIAYSFEFLTSEKWLNLPIERLSITVFAGDDDAPFDEESYNFWIGHGIPAARIAKLGKKDNWWGPAGQTGPCGPDTEMFYWTSDEAPPENYDPEDNRWMEIWNDVFMQYNKNADGKFEALEQTNVDTGMGVERVTAVLQGKSSCYDTELFKPLFEKLTELSTHENPRETRSGRIVVEHIRSAVFIISDGIFPGNLGQGYVLRRLIRRAIREARKLGIETTFTSDLAKVVISTFNDIYPDLAKNAGTISDELSREENQFSATLVNGEKQLMKIIDNVPDFIEKKVISGKHAFKLYDTYGYPLELTVEMAAEQGFSVDEDGFAKAMKKHQEVSKGDGGSFKGGLQDHGDRF
;
A
#
# COMPACT_ATOMS: atom_id res chain seq x y z
N MET A 1 3.59 -19.65 -13.21
CA MET A 1 4.95 -19.07 -13.03
C MET A 1 5.09 -18.59 -11.60
N LYS A 2 6.27 -18.72 -10.96
CA LYS A 2 6.49 -18.17 -9.60
C LYS A 2 6.92 -16.71 -9.65
N ALA A 3 6.70 -15.95 -8.58
CA ALA A 3 7.07 -14.54 -8.47
C ALA A 3 8.57 -14.29 -8.71
N LYS A 4 9.46 -15.20 -8.27
CA LYS A 4 10.91 -15.09 -8.51
C LYS A 4 11.23 -15.14 -10.02
N GLU A 5 10.55 -16.00 -10.76
CA GLU A 5 10.69 -16.13 -12.21
C GLU A 5 10.11 -14.90 -12.93
N LEU A 6 8.96 -14.38 -12.48
CA LEU A 6 8.36 -13.16 -13.01
C LEU A 6 9.30 -11.96 -12.90
N ARG A 7 9.86 -11.70 -11.71
CA ARG A 7 10.82 -10.60 -11.50
C ARG A 7 12.00 -10.73 -12.46
N GLN A 8 12.59 -11.92 -12.57
CA GLN A 8 13.74 -12.14 -13.45
C GLN A 8 13.37 -11.94 -14.93
N LYS A 9 12.24 -12.50 -15.39
CA LYS A 9 11.80 -12.32 -16.78
C LYS A 9 11.57 -10.86 -17.13
N TYR A 10 11.02 -10.07 -16.23
CA TYR A 10 10.79 -8.64 -16.45
C TYR A 10 12.13 -7.88 -16.58
N LEU A 11 13.09 -8.14 -15.68
CA LEU A 11 14.42 -7.54 -15.77
C LEU A 11 15.14 -7.95 -17.05
N ASP A 12 15.09 -9.23 -17.42
CA ASP A 12 15.72 -9.76 -18.63
C ASP A 12 15.10 -9.12 -19.89
N PHE A 13 13.77 -9.01 -19.94
CA PHE A 13 13.06 -8.39 -21.06
C PHE A 13 13.50 -6.94 -21.29
N PHE A 14 13.49 -6.11 -20.25
CA PHE A 14 13.88 -4.71 -20.40
C PHE A 14 15.40 -4.53 -20.58
N THR A 15 16.22 -5.43 -20.04
CA THR A 15 17.66 -5.47 -20.37
C THR A 15 17.86 -5.73 -21.88
N GLU A 16 17.07 -6.61 -22.50
CA GLU A 16 17.09 -6.81 -23.97
C GLU A 16 16.63 -5.57 -24.75
N LYS A 17 15.85 -4.67 -24.15
CA LYS A 17 15.44 -3.36 -24.72
C LYS A 17 16.41 -2.21 -24.40
N GLY A 18 17.52 -2.51 -23.74
CA GLY A 18 18.59 -1.55 -23.43
C GLY A 18 18.38 -0.77 -22.14
N HIS A 19 17.51 -1.24 -21.23
CA HIS A 19 17.35 -0.66 -19.91
C HIS A 19 18.44 -1.14 -18.95
N SER A 20 18.96 -0.22 -18.14
CA SER A 20 19.88 -0.53 -17.05
C SER A 20 19.10 -0.99 -15.82
N VAL A 21 19.48 -2.14 -15.26
CA VAL A 21 18.90 -2.63 -14.00
C VAL A 21 19.42 -1.80 -12.83
N ILE A 22 18.51 -1.17 -12.08
CA ILE A 22 18.83 -0.40 -10.88
C ILE A 22 18.33 -1.12 -9.61
N GLY A 23 18.92 -0.78 -8.46
CA GLY A 23 18.49 -1.33 -7.17
C GLY A 23 17.11 -0.84 -6.74
N SER A 24 16.46 -1.62 -5.87
CA SER A 24 15.29 -1.19 -5.11
C SER A 24 15.71 -0.15 -4.07
N ALA A 25 15.03 0.99 -4.00
CA ALA A 25 15.24 1.98 -2.96
C ALA A 25 14.67 1.51 -1.62
N LEU A 26 15.04 2.19 -0.53
CA LEU A 26 14.45 1.97 0.78
C LEU A 26 12.98 2.38 0.81
N LEU A 27 12.23 1.82 1.75
CA LEU A 27 10.84 2.21 2.03
C LEU A 27 10.75 3.63 2.62
N VAL A 28 11.85 4.17 3.15
CA VAL A 28 11.98 5.57 3.57
C VAL A 28 12.51 6.40 2.40
N PRO A 29 11.76 7.41 1.92
CA PRO A 29 12.29 8.36 0.96
C PRO A 29 13.41 9.19 1.60
N GLU A 30 14.59 9.26 0.96
CA GLU A 30 15.70 10.06 1.48
C GLU A 30 15.51 11.57 1.30
N ASN A 31 14.77 11.98 0.25
CA ASN A 31 14.75 13.36 -0.25
C ASN A 31 13.35 13.96 -0.41
N ASP A 32 12.31 13.35 0.19
CA ASP A 32 10.94 13.86 0.11
C ASP A 32 10.27 13.92 1.50
N PRO A 33 10.16 15.11 2.12
CA PRO A 33 9.52 15.26 3.41
C PRO A 33 7.98 15.20 3.34
N THR A 34 7.39 15.14 2.14
CA THR A 34 5.93 15.19 1.93
C THR A 34 5.29 13.81 1.92
N VAL A 35 6.08 12.74 1.72
CA VAL A 35 5.59 11.37 1.66
C VAL A 35 6.15 10.54 2.81
N LEU A 36 5.31 9.72 3.45
CA LEU A 36 5.74 8.86 4.55
C LEU A 36 6.53 7.64 4.08
N PHE A 37 6.19 7.05 2.95
CA PHE A 37 6.85 5.85 2.44
C PHE A 37 7.02 5.94 0.92
N THR A 38 7.97 5.17 0.39
CA THR A 38 8.04 4.89 -1.05
C THR A 38 6.77 4.11 -1.46
N THR A 39 5.87 4.72 -2.23
CA THR A 39 4.57 4.12 -2.61
C THR A 39 4.55 3.59 -4.06
N ALA A 40 5.56 3.95 -4.85
CA ALA A 40 5.72 3.57 -6.25
C ALA A 40 7.21 3.54 -6.65
N GLY A 41 7.52 2.81 -7.74
CA GLY A 41 8.87 2.73 -8.31
C GLY A 41 9.46 4.06 -8.76
N MET A 42 8.60 5.02 -9.14
CA MET A 42 9.01 6.34 -9.60
C MET A 42 9.49 7.29 -8.50
N HIS A 43 9.11 7.06 -7.23
CA HIS A 43 9.41 8.00 -6.13
C HIS A 43 10.90 8.33 -6.01
N PRO A 44 11.82 7.34 -6.01
CA PRO A 44 13.27 7.59 -5.98
C PRO A 44 13.79 8.26 -7.27
N LEU A 45 12.99 8.27 -8.33
CA LEU A 45 13.36 8.74 -9.66
C LEU A 45 12.84 10.14 -10.00
N VAL A 46 12.02 10.74 -9.13
CA VAL A 46 11.45 12.09 -9.31
C VAL A 46 12.48 13.13 -9.76
N PRO A 47 13.70 13.23 -9.18
CA PRO A 47 14.70 14.20 -9.66
C PRO A 47 15.07 14.03 -11.14
N TYR A 48 15.10 12.80 -11.64
CA TYR A 48 15.49 12.50 -13.02
C TYR A 48 14.33 12.66 -13.99
N LEU A 49 13.10 12.37 -13.55
CA LEU A 49 11.87 12.69 -14.27
C LEU A 49 11.69 14.21 -14.45
N MET A 50 12.26 15.00 -13.53
CA MET A 50 12.36 16.47 -13.63
C MET A 50 13.52 16.96 -14.50
N GLY A 51 14.24 16.06 -15.19
CA GLY A 51 15.31 16.41 -16.15
C GLY A 51 16.75 16.30 -15.61
N GLN A 52 16.96 15.87 -14.36
CA GLN A 52 18.31 15.50 -13.92
C GLN A 52 18.79 14.24 -14.65
N LYS A 53 20.09 14.15 -14.91
CA LYS A 53 20.67 12.96 -15.54
C LYS A 53 20.87 11.86 -14.53
N HIS A 54 20.34 10.67 -14.81
CA HIS A 54 20.59 9.47 -14.00
C HIS A 54 21.95 8.85 -14.37
N PRO A 55 22.77 8.38 -13.40
CA PRO A 55 24.10 7.81 -13.68
C PRO A 55 24.07 6.57 -14.57
N GLU A 56 23.02 5.76 -14.49
CA GLU A 56 22.85 4.53 -15.28
C GLU A 56 22.24 4.73 -16.68
N GLY A 57 22.02 5.99 -17.10
CA GLY A 57 21.50 6.33 -18.43
C GLY A 57 20.02 6.76 -18.43
N THR A 58 19.38 6.69 -19.60
CA THR A 58 18.03 7.23 -19.84
C THR A 58 16.93 6.16 -19.81
N ARG A 59 17.29 4.88 -19.72
CA ARG A 59 16.36 3.75 -19.68
C ARG A 59 16.66 2.89 -18.46
N LEU A 60 15.72 2.77 -17.53
CA LEU A 60 15.94 2.13 -16.23
C LEU A 60 14.89 1.06 -15.97
N VAL A 61 15.25 -0.02 -15.29
CA VAL A 61 14.30 -1.05 -14.87
C VAL A 61 14.63 -1.57 -13.47
N ASN A 62 13.61 -1.83 -12.65
CA ASN A 62 13.77 -2.54 -11.38
C ASN A 62 12.48 -3.23 -10.92
N PHE A 63 12.53 -3.76 -9.70
CA PHE A 63 11.35 -3.93 -8.86
C PHE A 63 11.53 -3.17 -7.54
N GLN A 64 10.53 -2.36 -7.19
CA GLN A 64 10.54 -1.50 -6.01
C GLN A 64 9.69 -2.10 -4.89
N LYS A 65 10.23 -2.17 -3.67
CA LYS A 65 9.43 -2.36 -2.44
C LYS A 65 8.56 -1.13 -2.22
N CYS A 66 7.26 -1.31 -2.06
CA CYS A 66 6.30 -0.22 -1.87
C CYS A 66 5.51 -0.40 -0.57
N ILE A 67 5.16 0.70 0.09
CA ILE A 67 4.12 0.74 1.12
C ILE A 67 3.06 1.76 0.69
N ARG A 68 1.83 1.31 0.46
CA ARG A 68 0.68 2.19 0.18
C ARG A 68 -0.21 2.29 1.41
N THR A 69 -0.20 3.46 2.04
CA THR A 69 -1.05 3.73 3.20
C THR A 69 -2.50 4.01 2.83
N GLY A 70 -2.75 4.39 1.58
CA GLY A 70 -4.10 4.61 1.05
C GLY A 70 -4.92 3.32 1.01
N ASP A 71 -4.28 2.20 0.71
CA ASP A 71 -4.93 0.89 0.50
C ASP A 71 -5.16 0.12 1.81
N ILE A 72 -4.81 0.71 2.97
CA ILE A 72 -4.85 0.01 4.27
C ILE A 72 -6.27 -0.46 4.61
N GLU A 73 -7.32 0.27 4.23
CA GLU A 73 -8.70 -0.11 4.59
C GLU A 73 -9.27 -1.19 3.67
N GLU A 74 -8.77 -1.26 2.44
CA GLU A 74 -9.11 -2.22 1.40
C GLU A 74 -8.44 -3.58 1.65
N VAL A 75 -7.29 -3.59 2.35
CA VAL A 75 -6.60 -4.84 2.73
C VAL A 75 -7.58 -5.83 3.36
N GLY A 76 -7.53 -7.05 2.84
CA GLY A 76 -8.44 -8.13 3.17
C GLY A 76 -9.44 -8.46 2.07
N ASP A 77 -9.49 -7.67 0.99
CA ASP A 77 -10.09 -8.08 -0.28
C ASP A 77 -9.17 -9.06 -1.05
N ASP A 78 -9.33 -9.21 -2.36
CA ASP A 78 -8.54 -10.14 -3.17
C ASP A 78 -7.22 -9.57 -3.72
N THR A 79 -7.04 -8.24 -3.76
CA THR A 79 -5.98 -7.61 -4.57
C THR A 79 -5.21 -6.47 -3.92
N HIS A 80 -5.76 -5.84 -2.88
CA HIS A 80 -5.12 -4.71 -2.19
C HIS A 80 -4.19 -5.20 -1.08
N LEU A 81 -3.00 -4.62 -1.06
CA LEU A 81 -1.91 -4.95 -0.15
C LEU A 81 -1.32 -3.65 0.39
N THR A 82 -0.86 -3.67 1.64
CA THR A 82 -0.15 -2.50 2.20
C THR A 82 1.28 -2.48 1.69
N PHE A 83 1.97 -3.62 1.78
CA PHE A 83 3.26 -3.87 1.16
C PHE A 83 3.09 -4.62 -0.15
N PHE A 84 3.79 -4.21 -1.19
CA PHE A 84 3.83 -4.98 -2.43
C PHE A 84 5.11 -4.64 -3.20
N GLU A 85 5.40 -5.41 -4.22
CA GLU A 85 6.51 -5.14 -5.13
C GLU A 85 5.98 -4.64 -6.47
N MET A 86 6.54 -3.52 -6.92
CA MET A 86 6.20 -2.90 -8.20
C MET A 86 7.36 -3.10 -9.17
N LEU A 87 7.14 -3.91 -10.22
CA LEU A 87 8.02 -3.96 -11.37
C LEU A 87 7.82 -2.69 -12.18
N GLY A 88 8.90 -1.98 -12.51
CA GLY A 88 8.80 -0.72 -13.23
C GLY A 88 9.92 -0.54 -14.25
N ASN A 89 9.58 0.12 -15.35
CA ASN A 89 10.51 0.56 -16.38
C ASN A 89 10.33 2.04 -16.66
N TRP A 90 11.44 2.77 -16.80
CA TRP A 90 11.42 4.20 -17.00
C TRP A 90 12.12 4.60 -18.28
N SER A 91 11.50 5.53 -19.00
CA SER A 91 12.12 6.31 -20.08
C SER A 91 12.30 7.74 -19.58
N LEU A 92 13.55 8.18 -19.48
CA LEU A 92 13.93 9.52 -19.07
C LEU A 92 14.28 10.36 -20.30
N GLY A 93 13.27 10.89 -20.99
CA GLY A 93 13.47 11.68 -22.20
C GLY A 93 13.95 10.88 -23.41
N ASP A 94 13.65 9.59 -23.47
CA ASP A 94 14.08 8.68 -24.53
C ASP A 94 12.88 8.26 -25.41
N TYR A 95 12.34 7.07 -25.20
CA TYR A 95 11.11 6.62 -25.87
C TYR A 95 9.84 7.11 -25.17
N PHE A 96 8.69 7.03 -25.84
CA PHE A 96 7.39 7.46 -25.31
C PHE A 96 6.29 6.43 -25.61
N LYS A 97 5.04 6.87 -25.80
CA LYS A 97 3.83 6.02 -25.89
C LYS A 97 3.93 4.82 -26.82
N GLU A 98 4.32 5.02 -28.08
CA GLU A 98 4.33 3.95 -29.10
C GLU A 98 5.20 2.77 -28.67
N GLU A 99 6.46 3.03 -28.31
CA GLU A 99 7.39 1.99 -27.87
C GLU A 99 7.03 1.43 -26.49
N ALA A 100 6.55 2.26 -25.56
CA ALA A 100 6.12 1.81 -24.24
C ALA A 100 4.99 0.78 -24.35
N ILE A 101 3.93 1.11 -25.08
CA ILE A 101 2.78 0.23 -25.31
C ILE A 101 3.21 -1.02 -26.08
N ALA A 102 4.10 -0.90 -27.07
CA ALA A 102 4.63 -2.05 -27.78
C ALA A 102 5.41 -3.01 -26.86
N TYR A 103 6.21 -2.48 -25.93
CA TYR A 103 6.93 -3.29 -24.94
C TYR A 103 5.96 -3.95 -23.95
N SER A 104 4.98 -3.22 -23.42
CA SER A 104 3.96 -3.75 -22.52
C SER A 104 3.16 -4.87 -23.20
N PHE A 105 2.71 -4.66 -24.44
CA PHE A 105 2.03 -5.68 -25.23
C PHE A 105 2.92 -6.91 -25.48
N GLU A 106 4.17 -6.73 -25.90
CA GLU A 106 5.11 -7.82 -26.15
C GLU A 106 5.36 -8.65 -24.89
N PHE A 107 5.62 -8.00 -23.75
CA PHE A 107 5.90 -8.70 -22.50
C PHE A 107 4.71 -9.53 -22.03
N LEU A 108 3.50 -8.96 -22.10
CA LEU A 108 2.28 -9.63 -21.68
C LEU A 108 1.93 -10.82 -22.59
N THR A 109 2.04 -10.66 -23.91
CA THR A 109 1.40 -11.60 -24.86
C THR A 109 2.35 -12.55 -25.57
N SER A 110 3.65 -12.23 -25.65
CA SER A 110 4.62 -13.07 -26.35
C SER A 110 4.82 -14.42 -25.66
N GLU A 111 4.91 -15.49 -26.46
CA GLU A 111 5.23 -16.85 -26.00
C GLU A 111 6.55 -16.92 -25.22
N LYS A 112 7.51 -16.03 -25.55
CA LYS A 112 8.82 -15.96 -24.86
C LYS A 112 8.66 -15.50 -23.40
N TRP A 113 7.73 -14.59 -23.14
CA TRP A 113 7.62 -13.86 -21.88
C TRP A 113 6.49 -14.41 -21.01
N LEU A 114 5.34 -13.73 -20.94
CA LEU A 114 4.23 -14.16 -20.08
C LEU A 114 3.20 -15.03 -20.81
N ASN A 115 3.10 -14.92 -22.13
CA ASN A 115 2.17 -15.67 -22.96
C ASN A 115 0.71 -15.58 -22.46
N LEU A 116 0.29 -14.39 -22.04
CA LEU A 116 -1.08 -14.16 -21.62
C LEU A 116 -2.01 -14.14 -22.85
N PRO A 117 -3.16 -14.80 -22.77
CA PRO A 117 -4.15 -14.79 -23.85
C PRO A 117 -4.71 -13.38 -24.05
N ILE A 118 -4.61 -12.88 -25.29
CA ILE A 118 -5.02 -11.53 -25.66
C ILE A 118 -6.51 -11.30 -25.37
N GLU A 119 -7.36 -12.32 -25.54
CA GLU A 119 -8.80 -12.23 -25.30
C GLU A 119 -9.18 -11.98 -23.83
N ARG A 120 -8.24 -12.20 -22.91
CA ARG A 120 -8.39 -11.93 -21.47
C ARG A 120 -7.81 -10.59 -21.05
N LEU A 121 -7.33 -9.77 -21.98
CA LEU A 121 -6.83 -8.43 -21.71
C LEU A 121 -7.91 -7.38 -22.01
N SER A 122 -8.06 -6.42 -21.12
CA SER A 122 -8.79 -5.16 -21.34
C SER A 122 -7.88 -4.00 -20.99
N ILE A 123 -8.16 -2.82 -21.54
CA ILE A 123 -7.32 -1.63 -21.44
C ILE A 123 -8.16 -0.43 -21.02
N THR A 124 -7.58 0.49 -20.27
CA THR A 124 -8.12 1.83 -20.06
C THR A 124 -7.21 2.89 -20.66
N VAL A 125 -7.77 4.00 -21.12
CA VAL A 125 -7.04 5.18 -21.59
C VAL A 125 -7.73 6.46 -21.12
N PHE A 126 -6.97 7.53 -20.96
CA PHE A 126 -7.51 8.83 -20.55
C PHE A 126 -8.52 9.40 -21.57
N ALA A 127 -9.74 9.66 -21.12
CA ALA A 127 -10.87 10.15 -21.92
C ALA A 127 -10.75 11.62 -22.35
N GLY A 128 -9.87 12.40 -21.71
CA GLY A 128 -9.81 13.85 -21.88
C GLY A 128 -10.72 14.60 -20.91
N ASP A 129 -10.33 15.81 -20.57
CA ASP A 129 -11.12 16.80 -19.83
C ASP A 129 -10.71 18.23 -20.21
N ASP A 130 -11.09 19.22 -19.40
CA ASP A 130 -10.78 20.63 -19.64
C ASP A 130 -9.27 20.95 -19.55
N ASP A 131 -8.47 20.12 -18.87
CA ASP A 131 -7.03 20.36 -18.70
C ASP A 131 -6.19 19.68 -19.79
N ALA A 132 -6.64 18.53 -20.31
CA ALA A 132 -5.89 17.75 -21.30
C ALA A 132 -6.82 16.98 -22.26
N PRO A 133 -6.44 16.82 -23.53
CA PRO A 133 -7.26 16.11 -24.51
C PRO A 133 -7.33 14.60 -24.25
N PHE A 134 -8.29 13.94 -24.90
CA PHE A 134 -8.35 12.49 -25.01
C PHE A 134 -7.00 11.92 -25.49
N ASP A 135 -6.52 10.85 -24.86
CA ASP A 135 -5.29 10.16 -25.27
C ASP A 135 -5.53 9.25 -26.48
N GLU A 136 -5.75 9.88 -27.63
CA GLU A 136 -6.02 9.21 -28.90
C GLU A 136 -4.85 8.37 -29.40
N GLU A 137 -3.61 8.76 -29.08
CA GLU A 137 -2.41 8.03 -29.46
C GLU A 137 -2.39 6.65 -28.83
N SER A 138 -2.49 6.58 -27.49
CA SER A 138 -2.49 5.30 -26.76
C SER A 138 -3.64 4.41 -27.20
N TYR A 139 -4.84 4.98 -27.38
CA TYR A 139 -5.99 4.25 -27.92
C TYR A 139 -5.68 3.58 -29.26
N ASN A 140 -5.11 4.34 -30.21
CA ASN A 140 -4.80 3.82 -31.54
C ASN A 140 -3.66 2.80 -31.54
N PHE A 141 -2.65 2.96 -30.68
CA PHE A 141 -1.58 1.97 -30.54
C PHE A 141 -2.11 0.62 -30.04
N TRP A 142 -2.98 0.62 -29.03
CA TRP A 142 -3.62 -0.61 -28.54
C TRP A 142 -4.50 -1.30 -29.59
N ILE A 143 -5.29 -0.53 -30.36
CA ILE A 143 -6.03 -1.05 -31.52
C ILE A 143 -5.07 -1.67 -32.54
N GLY A 144 -3.94 -1.01 -32.81
CA GLY A 144 -2.90 -1.49 -33.73
C GLY A 144 -2.29 -2.82 -33.31
N HIS A 145 -2.19 -3.09 -32.01
CA HIS A 145 -1.77 -4.37 -31.45
C HIS A 145 -2.87 -5.45 -31.45
N GLY A 146 -4.10 -5.11 -31.87
CA GLY A 146 -5.20 -6.04 -32.01
C GLY A 146 -6.12 -6.15 -30.80
N ILE A 147 -6.00 -5.24 -29.81
CA ILE A 147 -7.01 -5.14 -28.74
C ILE A 147 -8.31 -4.60 -29.35
N PRO A 148 -9.46 -5.29 -29.18
CA PRO A 148 -10.73 -4.80 -29.73
C PRO A 148 -11.14 -3.45 -29.12
N ALA A 149 -11.78 -2.58 -29.89
CA ALA A 149 -12.29 -1.30 -29.37
C ALA A 149 -13.25 -1.47 -28.17
N ALA A 150 -14.04 -2.55 -28.16
CA ALA A 150 -14.94 -2.90 -27.05
C ALA A 150 -14.21 -3.28 -25.74
N ARG A 151 -12.90 -3.55 -25.82
CA ARG A 151 -11.99 -3.87 -24.72
C ARG A 151 -11.17 -2.68 -24.23
N ILE A 152 -11.34 -1.50 -24.83
CA ILE A 152 -10.62 -0.29 -24.46
C ILE A 152 -11.62 0.72 -23.90
N ALA A 153 -11.65 0.85 -22.56
CA ALA A 153 -12.47 1.86 -21.89
C ALA A 153 -11.78 3.22 -21.88
N LYS A 154 -12.56 4.30 -21.94
CA LYS A 154 -12.08 5.67 -21.87
C LYS A 154 -12.52 6.26 -20.53
N LEU A 155 -11.60 6.48 -19.60
CA LEU A 155 -11.93 6.92 -18.24
C LEU A 155 -11.39 8.32 -17.94
N GLY A 156 -12.00 8.98 -16.94
CA GLY A 156 -11.63 10.33 -16.56
C GLY A 156 -10.32 10.38 -15.73
N LYS A 157 -9.93 11.59 -15.34
CA LYS A 157 -8.70 11.88 -14.56
C LYS A 157 -8.64 11.16 -13.20
N LYS A 158 -9.76 10.67 -12.68
CA LYS A 158 -9.78 9.88 -11.44
C LYS A 158 -9.05 8.54 -11.62
N ASP A 159 -9.21 7.93 -12.79
CA ASP A 159 -8.78 6.56 -13.04
C ASP A 159 -7.65 6.51 -14.08
N ASN A 160 -7.62 7.44 -15.05
CA ASN A 160 -6.56 7.50 -16.07
C ASN A 160 -5.72 8.78 -16.05
N TRP A 161 -5.16 9.11 -14.89
CA TRP A 161 -4.20 10.19 -14.77
C TRP A 161 -3.36 10.02 -13.52
N TRP A 162 -2.04 10.07 -13.69
CA TRP A 162 -1.13 9.87 -12.59
C TRP A 162 -0.39 11.16 -12.22
N GLY A 163 -0.42 11.46 -10.93
CA GLY A 163 0.40 12.48 -10.30
C GLY A 163 -0.15 13.91 -10.33
N PRO A 164 0.66 14.90 -9.91
CA PRO A 164 2.05 14.72 -9.46
C PRO A 164 2.16 13.95 -8.13
N ALA A 165 3.35 13.39 -7.84
CA ALA A 165 3.62 12.71 -6.56
C ALA A 165 3.44 13.62 -5.33
N GLY A 166 3.53 14.94 -5.51
CA GLY A 166 3.28 15.96 -4.49
C GLY A 166 2.18 16.94 -4.89
N GLN A 167 2.25 18.20 -4.42
CA GLN A 167 1.30 19.24 -4.85
C GLN A 167 1.57 19.76 -6.26
N THR A 168 2.82 19.63 -6.71
CA THR A 168 3.35 20.10 -8.00
C THR A 168 4.31 19.06 -8.56
N GLY A 169 4.55 19.07 -9.88
CA GLY A 169 5.55 18.21 -10.52
C GLY A 169 5.05 17.49 -11.77
N PRO A 170 5.84 16.52 -12.28
CA PRO A 170 5.52 15.74 -13.47
C PRO A 170 4.28 14.89 -13.24
N CYS A 171 3.42 14.86 -14.24
CA CYS A 171 2.17 14.12 -14.28
C CYS A 171 1.72 13.92 -15.73
N GLY A 172 0.70 13.10 -15.92
CA GLY A 172 0.12 12.95 -17.24
C GLY A 172 -0.95 11.88 -17.32
N PRO A 173 -1.54 11.70 -18.51
CA PRO A 173 -2.43 10.57 -18.75
C PRO A 173 -1.63 9.28 -18.65
N ASP A 174 -2.35 8.21 -18.39
CA ASP A 174 -1.82 6.86 -18.39
C ASP A 174 -2.73 5.92 -19.18
N THR A 175 -2.26 4.70 -19.36
CA THR A 175 -3.04 3.58 -19.86
C THR A 175 -2.79 2.37 -18.98
N GLU A 176 -3.86 1.69 -18.58
CA GLU A 176 -3.75 0.55 -17.67
C GLU A 176 -4.22 -0.73 -18.34
N MET A 177 -3.55 -1.82 -18.00
CA MET A 177 -3.80 -3.16 -18.49
C MET A 177 -4.52 -3.95 -17.40
N PHE A 178 -5.64 -4.57 -17.77
CA PHE A 178 -6.46 -5.41 -16.91
C PHE A 178 -6.53 -6.83 -17.44
N TYR A 179 -6.55 -7.81 -16.53
CA TYR A 179 -6.67 -9.22 -16.85
C TYR A 179 -7.95 -9.83 -16.28
N TRP A 180 -8.64 -10.64 -17.08
CA TRP A 180 -9.83 -11.38 -16.64
C TRP A 180 -9.45 -12.60 -15.79
N THR A 181 -9.72 -12.53 -14.49
CA THR A 181 -9.30 -13.54 -13.52
C THR A 181 -10.30 -14.67 -13.29
N SER A 182 -11.51 -14.56 -13.85
CA SER A 182 -12.55 -15.58 -13.71
C SER A 182 -12.33 -16.78 -14.66
N ASP A 183 -12.87 -17.93 -14.25
CA ASP A 183 -12.93 -19.14 -15.09
C ASP A 183 -13.96 -19.01 -16.22
N GLU A 184 -14.92 -18.09 -16.09
CA GLU A 184 -15.89 -17.77 -17.15
C GLU A 184 -15.20 -17.16 -18.38
N ALA A 185 -15.87 -17.20 -19.53
CA ALA A 185 -15.41 -16.47 -20.70
C ALA A 185 -15.45 -14.95 -20.43
N PRO A 186 -14.41 -14.19 -20.80
CA PRO A 186 -14.41 -12.75 -20.58
C PRO A 186 -15.52 -12.09 -21.41
N PRO A 187 -16.35 -11.19 -20.83
CA PRO A 187 -17.50 -10.58 -21.50
C PRO A 187 -17.07 -9.76 -22.71
N GLU A 188 -17.74 -9.75 -23.87
CA GLU A 188 -17.22 -9.04 -25.08
C GLU A 188 -16.83 -7.57 -24.84
N ASN A 189 -17.65 -6.84 -24.07
CA ASN A 189 -17.36 -5.46 -23.66
C ASN A 189 -16.65 -5.45 -22.31
N TYR A 190 -15.66 -4.59 -22.16
CA TYR A 190 -15.02 -4.33 -20.89
C TYR A 190 -15.92 -3.43 -20.02
N ASP A 191 -16.11 -3.84 -18.76
CA ASP A 191 -16.76 -3.07 -17.71
C ASP A 191 -15.72 -2.79 -16.59
N PRO A 192 -15.26 -1.54 -16.44
CA PRO A 192 -14.31 -1.16 -15.40
C PRO A 192 -14.79 -1.41 -13.97
N GLU A 193 -16.10 -1.54 -13.75
CA GLU A 193 -16.68 -1.77 -12.42
C GLU A 193 -16.76 -3.27 -12.05
N ASP A 194 -16.48 -4.18 -12.99
CA ASP A 194 -16.46 -5.62 -12.73
C ASP A 194 -15.10 -6.03 -12.13
N ASN A 195 -15.07 -6.23 -10.81
CA ASN A 195 -13.90 -6.59 -10.01
C ASN A 195 -13.17 -7.88 -10.46
N ARG A 196 -13.72 -8.66 -11.40
CA ARG A 196 -13.02 -9.81 -12.01
C ARG A 196 -11.96 -9.36 -13.01
N TRP A 197 -12.00 -8.12 -13.49
CA TRP A 197 -10.91 -7.45 -14.19
C TRP A 197 -9.90 -6.91 -13.18
N MET A 198 -8.78 -7.62 -13.04
CA MET A 198 -7.70 -7.22 -12.16
C MET A 198 -6.74 -6.32 -12.94
N GLU A 199 -6.55 -5.08 -12.50
CA GLU A 199 -5.49 -4.20 -13.00
C GLU A 199 -4.13 -4.83 -12.70
N ILE A 200 -3.33 -5.08 -13.73
CA ILE A 200 -2.03 -5.74 -13.61
C ILE A 200 -0.85 -4.79 -13.81
N TRP A 201 -1.01 -3.74 -14.62
CA TRP A 201 0.08 -2.87 -15.02
C TRP A 201 -0.46 -1.51 -15.47
N ASN A 202 0.16 -0.42 -15.04
CA ASN A 202 -0.11 0.95 -15.47
C ASN A 202 1.14 1.54 -16.19
N ASP A 203 0.93 2.14 -17.37
CA ASP A 203 1.91 2.93 -18.11
C ASP A 203 1.55 4.42 -18.08
N VAL A 204 2.30 5.21 -17.32
CA VAL A 204 2.13 6.65 -17.14
C VAL A 204 2.98 7.42 -18.16
N PHE A 205 2.33 8.33 -18.88
CA PHE A 205 2.96 9.19 -19.88
C PHE A 205 3.12 10.60 -19.33
N MET A 206 4.20 10.83 -18.59
CA MET A 206 4.49 12.14 -18.00
C MET A 206 4.84 13.13 -19.10
N GLN A 207 3.88 14.01 -19.40
CA GLN A 207 4.01 15.05 -20.43
C GLN A 207 3.57 16.43 -19.92
N TYR A 208 3.09 16.52 -18.68
CA TYR A 208 2.69 17.77 -18.04
C TYR A 208 3.39 17.98 -16.70
N ASN A 209 3.63 19.23 -16.36
CA ASN A 209 4.03 19.69 -15.04
C ASN A 209 2.86 20.43 -14.41
N LYS A 210 2.37 19.96 -13.26
CA LYS A 210 1.39 20.70 -12.48
C LYS A 210 2.10 21.78 -11.66
N ASN A 211 1.76 23.03 -11.89
CA ASN A 211 2.33 24.16 -11.15
C ASN A 211 1.55 24.46 -9.85
N ALA A 212 2.07 25.38 -9.03
CA ALA A 212 1.46 25.73 -7.75
C ALA A 212 0.08 26.41 -7.87
N ASP A 213 -0.24 26.97 -9.04
CA ASP A 213 -1.56 27.52 -9.35
C ASP A 213 -2.56 26.44 -9.80
N GLY A 214 -2.12 25.18 -9.86
CA GLY A 214 -2.93 24.03 -10.26
C GLY A 214 -3.07 23.85 -11.77
N LYS A 215 -2.34 24.61 -12.60
CA LYS A 215 -2.35 24.46 -14.07
C LYS A 215 -1.36 23.40 -14.52
N PHE A 216 -1.69 22.79 -15.66
CA PHE A 216 -0.87 21.77 -16.31
C PHE A 216 -0.14 22.38 -17.51
N GLU A 217 1.18 22.45 -17.41
CA GLU A 217 2.05 22.99 -18.47
C GLU A 217 2.81 21.85 -19.13
N ALA A 218 3.04 21.90 -20.45
CA ALA A 218 3.80 20.83 -21.12
C ALA A 218 5.23 20.73 -20.58
N LEU A 219 5.71 19.50 -20.35
CA LEU A 219 7.10 19.25 -19.97
C LEU A 219 8.04 19.46 -21.16
N GLU A 220 9.23 20.00 -20.91
CA GLU A 220 10.30 20.06 -21.92
C GLU A 220 10.78 18.65 -22.32
N GLN A 221 10.72 17.72 -21.38
CA GLN A 221 11.09 16.32 -21.54
C GLN A 221 9.91 15.43 -21.13
N THR A 222 9.39 14.67 -22.09
CA THR A 222 8.40 13.62 -21.80
C THR A 222 9.09 12.40 -21.21
N ASN A 223 8.42 11.74 -20.27
CA ASN A 223 8.93 10.52 -19.64
C ASN A 223 7.89 9.41 -19.66
N VAL A 224 8.35 8.17 -19.59
CA VAL A 224 7.51 7.01 -19.32
C VAL A 224 7.85 6.51 -17.92
N ASP A 225 6.82 6.27 -17.13
CA ASP A 225 6.89 5.62 -15.83
C ASP A 225 5.88 4.47 -15.85
N THR A 226 6.29 3.29 -15.41
CA THR A 226 5.39 2.14 -15.40
C THR A 226 5.42 1.43 -14.06
N GLY A 227 4.29 0.81 -13.71
CA GLY A 227 4.14 0.05 -12.49
C GLY A 227 3.29 -1.20 -12.68
N MET A 228 3.91 -2.36 -12.52
CA MET A 228 3.27 -3.68 -12.60
C MET A 228 3.36 -4.38 -11.24
N GLY A 229 2.22 -4.74 -10.65
CA GLY A 229 2.16 -5.38 -9.33
C GLY A 229 2.61 -6.84 -9.39
N VAL A 230 3.71 -7.19 -8.70
CA VAL A 230 4.26 -8.55 -8.71
C VAL A 230 3.23 -9.56 -8.21
N GLU A 231 2.54 -9.26 -7.11
CA GLU A 231 1.56 -10.15 -6.50
C GLU A 231 0.35 -10.41 -7.41
N ARG A 232 -0.18 -9.35 -8.04
CA ARG A 232 -1.32 -9.43 -8.96
C ARG A 232 -0.97 -10.27 -10.20
N VAL A 233 0.16 -9.98 -10.85
CA VAL A 233 0.60 -10.73 -12.04
C VAL A 233 0.99 -12.16 -11.69
N THR A 234 1.56 -12.39 -10.51
CA THR A 234 1.83 -13.76 -10.02
C THR A 234 0.54 -14.55 -9.84
N ALA A 235 -0.51 -13.94 -9.28
CA ALA A 235 -1.83 -14.56 -9.16
C ALA A 235 -2.39 -14.96 -10.54
N VAL A 236 -2.36 -14.03 -11.49
CA VAL A 236 -2.76 -14.26 -12.89
C VAL A 236 -1.99 -15.44 -13.51
N LEU A 237 -0.66 -15.45 -13.41
CA LEU A 237 0.21 -16.50 -13.96
C LEU A 237 0.11 -17.86 -13.25
N GLN A 238 -0.64 -17.92 -12.15
CA GLN A 238 -0.95 -19.15 -11.42
C GLN A 238 -2.43 -19.54 -11.54
N GLY A 239 -3.20 -18.82 -12.37
CA GLY A 239 -4.63 -19.04 -12.53
C GLY A 239 -5.42 -18.78 -11.25
N LYS A 240 -5.05 -17.73 -10.51
CA LYS A 240 -5.70 -17.30 -9.27
C LYS A 240 -6.35 -15.93 -9.46
N SER A 241 -7.45 -15.70 -8.75
CA SER A 241 -8.15 -14.42 -8.68
C SER A 241 -7.74 -13.56 -7.50
N SER A 242 -6.96 -14.11 -6.56
CA SER A 242 -6.54 -13.43 -5.35
C SER A 242 -5.03 -13.45 -5.19
N CYS A 243 -4.44 -12.33 -4.79
CA CYS A 243 -3.01 -12.24 -4.44
C CYS A 243 -2.66 -13.21 -3.31
N TYR A 244 -3.60 -13.41 -2.39
CA TYR A 244 -3.51 -14.27 -1.21
C TYR A 244 -3.44 -15.77 -1.53
N ASP A 245 -3.72 -16.16 -2.77
CA ASP A 245 -3.68 -17.55 -3.23
C ASP A 245 -2.34 -17.97 -3.83
N THR A 246 -1.39 -17.03 -3.91
CA THR A 246 -0.06 -17.27 -4.48
C THR A 246 0.87 -17.97 -3.49
N GLU A 247 1.98 -18.47 -4.01
CA GLU A 247 3.05 -19.08 -3.21
C GLU A 247 3.69 -18.10 -2.22
N LEU A 248 3.53 -16.79 -2.41
CA LEU A 248 4.05 -15.75 -1.52
C LEU A 248 3.31 -15.73 -0.16
N PHE A 249 2.03 -16.08 -0.14
CA PHE A 249 1.20 -16.04 1.06
C PHE A 249 0.89 -17.42 1.63
N LYS A 250 0.96 -18.47 0.82
CA LYS A 250 0.64 -19.84 1.26
C LYS A 250 1.34 -20.26 2.56
N PRO A 251 2.67 -20.07 2.75
CA PRO A 251 3.34 -20.43 4.00
C PRO A 251 2.84 -19.62 5.21
N LEU A 252 2.46 -18.35 5.00
CA LEU A 252 1.91 -17.49 6.05
C LEU A 252 0.54 -17.98 6.50
N PHE A 253 -0.33 -18.36 5.57
CA PHE A 253 -1.64 -18.92 5.89
C PHE A 253 -1.56 -20.31 6.52
N GLU A 254 -0.62 -21.16 6.09
CA GLU A 254 -0.33 -22.43 6.77
C GLU A 254 0.02 -22.17 8.23
N LYS A 255 0.94 -21.24 8.49
CA LYS A 255 1.33 -20.88 9.85
C LYS A 255 0.18 -20.26 10.65
N LEU A 256 -0.62 -19.40 10.03
CA LEU A 256 -1.77 -18.78 10.67
C LEU A 256 -2.84 -19.82 11.04
N THR A 257 -3.05 -20.82 10.18
CA THR A 257 -4.01 -21.91 10.42
C THR A 257 -3.58 -22.77 11.60
N GLU A 258 -2.29 -23.03 11.79
CA GLU A 258 -1.77 -23.75 12.98
C GLU A 258 -2.09 -23.04 14.30
N LEU A 259 -2.15 -21.70 14.27
CA LEU A 259 -2.33 -20.86 15.46
C LEU A 259 -3.80 -20.52 15.75
N SER A 260 -4.63 -20.58 14.71
CA SER A 260 -6.02 -20.14 14.69
C SER A 260 -6.98 -21.25 15.11
N THR A 261 -8.13 -20.88 15.69
CA THR A 261 -9.23 -21.82 15.90
C THR A 261 -10.16 -21.92 14.69
N HIS A 262 -10.08 -20.97 13.75
CA HIS A 262 -10.74 -21.05 12.45
C HIS A 262 -10.06 -22.05 11.53
N GLU A 263 -10.86 -22.90 10.88
CA GLU A 263 -10.37 -23.94 9.94
C GLU A 263 -9.72 -23.36 8.68
N ASN A 264 -10.19 -22.21 8.20
CA ASN A 264 -9.67 -21.59 6.98
C ASN A 264 -9.53 -20.07 7.10
N PRO A 265 -8.50 -19.56 7.82
CA PRO A 265 -8.27 -18.14 7.99
C PRO A 265 -8.08 -17.37 6.68
N ARG A 266 -7.59 -18.04 5.62
CA ARG A 266 -7.36 -17.43 4.30
C ARG A 266 -8.63 -16.86 3.67
N GLU A 267 -9.77 -17.54 3.86
CA GLU A 267 -11.07 -17.08 3.33
C GLU A 267 -11.71 -15.97 4.16
N THR A 268 -11.06 -15.58 5.26
CA THR A 268 -11.56 -14.50 6.11
C THR A 268 -10.80 -13.21 5.83
N ARG A 269 -11.52 -12.09 5.86
CA ARG A 269 -10.92 -10.75 5.80
C ARG A 269 -9.83 -10.58 6.89
N SER A 270 -10.12 -11.05 8.11
CA SER A 270 -9.20 -11.01 9.25
C SER A 270 -7.88 -11.73 8.97
N GLY A 271 -7.92 -12.94 8.42
CA GLY A 271 -6.69 -13.70 8.14
C GLY A 271 -5.81 -13.03 7.09
N ARG A 272 -6.42 -12.47 6.05
CA ARG A 272 -5.73 -11.70 5.00
C ARG A 272 -5.08 -10.43 5.56
N ILE A 273 -5.77 -9.70 6.44
CA ILE A 273 -5.20 -8.53 7.15
C ILE A 273 -4.01 -8.95 8.02
N VAL A 274 -4.13 -10.03 8.80
CA VAL A 274 -3.06 -10.50 9.68
C VAL A 274 -1.78 -10.77 8.88
N VAL A 275 -1.85 -11.59 7.83
CA VAL A 275 -0.65 -11.95 7.07
C VAL A 275 -0.05 -10.74 6.36
N GLU A 276 -0.89 -9.85 5.82
CA GLU A 276 -0.42 -8.71 5.03
C GLU A 276 0.21 -7.62 5.89
N HIS A 277 -0.41 -7.29 7.02
CA HIS A 277 0.13 -6.28 7.92
C HIS A 277 1.40 -6.75 8.63
N ILE A 278 1.54 -8.06 8.94
CA ILE A 278 2.80 -8.58 9.46
C ILE A 278 3.88 -8.58 8.39
N ARG A 279 3.55 -8.96 7.15
CA ARG A 279 4.48 -8.85 6.00
C ARG A 279 4.97 -7.42 5.84
N SER A 280 4.07 -6.45 5.86
CA SER A 280 4.40 -5.02 5.81
C SER A 280 5.30 -4.59 6.96
N ALA A 281 4.96 -4.96 8.20
CA ALA A 281 5.72 -4.59 9.38
C ALA A 281 7.15 -5.14 9.35
N VAL A 282 7.35 -6.37 8.86
CA VAL A 282 8.68 -6.98 8.69
C VAL A 282 9.56 -6.16 7.77
N PHE A 283 9.06 -5.76 6.60
CA PHE A 283 9.82 -4.94 5.65
C PHE A 283 10.09 -3.53 6.18
N ILE A 284 9.11 -2.90 6.83
CA ILE A 284 9.26 -1.58 7.43
C ILE A 284 10.35 -1.58 8.52
N ILE A 285 10.34 -2.59 9.41
CA ILE A 285 11.36 -2.72 10.47
C ILE A 285 12.74 -3.04 9.89
N SER A 286 12.80 -3.88 8.85
CA SER A 286 14.06 -4.18 8.17
C SER A 286 14.71 -2.94 7.57
N ASP A 287 13.91 -1.98 7.10
CA ASP A 287 14.40 -0.70 6.56
C ASP A 287 14.62 0.37 7.66
N GLY A 288 14.62 -0.05 8.94
CA GLY A 288 15.07 0.78 10.07
C GLY A 288 14.00 1.62 10.76
N ILE A 289 12.72 1.38 10.48
CA ILE A 289 11.60 2.10 11.10
C ILE A 289 11.05 1.29 12.27
N PHE A 290 10.87 1.94 13.42
CA PHE A 290 10.38 1.28 14.64
C PHE A 290 9.01 1.80 15.08
N PRO A 291 8.19 0.99 15.80
CA PRO A 291 6.88 1.41 16.27
C PRO A 291 6.96 2.69 17.14
N GLY A 292 6.14 3.68 16.82
CA GLY A 292 6.20 5.02 17.42
C GLY A 292 4.84 5.71 17.51
N ASN A 293 4.83 6.96 18.01
CA ASN A 293 3.61 7.76 18.16
C ASN A 293 3.36 8.75 17.01
N LEU A 294 4.33 8.92 16.09
CA LEU A 294 4.28 9.91 15.01
C LEU A 294 4.79 9.32 13.69
N GLY A 295 4.36 9.91 12.58
CA GLY A 295 4.87 9.62 11.24
C GLY A 295 4.86 8.13 10.88
N GLN A 296 5.93 7.67 10.25
CA GLN A 296 6.12 6.27 9.84
C GLN A 296 5.99 5.28 11.00
N GLY A 297 6.55 5.62 12.17
CA GLY A 297 6.48 4.77 13.35
C GLY A 297 5.04 4.57 13.86
N TYR A 298 4.19 5.59 13.72
CA TYR A 298 2.76 5.46 14.03
C TYR A 298 2.05 4.54 13.04
N VAL A 299 2.34 4.67 11.73
CA VAL A 299 1.78 3.77 10.71
C VAL A 299 2.19 2.32 10.98
N LEU A 300 3.47 2.06 11.25
CA LEU A 300 3.95 0.73 11.61
C LEU A 300 3.22 0.16 12.84
N ARG A 301 3.12 0.96 13.91
CA ARG A 301 2.39 0.57 15.11
C ARG A 301 0.94 0.23 14.80
N ARG A 302 0.27 1.06 14.00
CA ARG A 302 -1.11 0.86 13.57
C ARG A 302 -1.30 -0.47 12.85
N LEU A 303 -0.42 -0.81 11.90
CA LEU A 303 -0.46 -2.09 11.18
C LEU A 303 -0.32 -3.28 12.13
N ILE A 304 0.68 -3.25 13.02
CA ILE A 304 0.92 -4.32 14.00
C ILE A 304 -0.29 -4.50 14.92
N ARG A 305 -0.84 -3.41 15.47
CA ARG A 305 -1.98 -3.45 16.39
C ARG A 305 -3.26 -3.94 15.72
N ARG A 306 -3.51 -3.54 14.48
CA ARG A 306 -4.64 -4.03 13.69
C ARG A 306 -4.50 -5.53 13.39
N ALA A 307 -3.30 -6.01 13.03
CA ALA A 307 -3.02 -7.43 12.87
C ALA A 307 -3.31 -8.21 14.17
N ILE A 308 -2.87 -7.71 15.33
CA ILE A 308 -3.12 -8.36 16.62
C ILE A 308 -4.62 -8.47 16.91
N ARG A 309 -5.39 -7.40 16.66
CA ARG A 309 -6.85 -7.42 16.84
C ARG A 309 -7.51 -8.44 15.91
N GLU A 310 -7.18 -8.45 14.63
CA GLU A 310 -7.74 -9.39 13.67
C GLU A 310 -7.37 -10.84 14.01
N ALA A 311 -6.16 -11.08 14.54
CA ALA A 311 -5.76 -12.39 15.06
C ALA A 311 -6.64 -12.84 16.25
N ARG A 312 -7.06 -11.93 17.13
CA ARG A 312 -8.01 -12.27 18.22
C ARG A 312 -9.36 -12.75 17.68
N LYS A 313 -9.87 -12.14 16.60
CA LYS A 313 -11.10 -12.59 15.94
C LYS A 313 -10.99 -14.02 15.39
N LEU A 314 -9.78 -14.45 15.05
CA LEU A 314 -9.47 -15.81 14.61
C LEU A 314 -9.22 -16.79 15.78
N GLY A 315 -9.42 -16.36 17.03
CA GLY A 315 -9.20 -17.17 18.22
C GLY A 315 -7.72 -17.37 18.59
N ILE A 316 -6.81 -16.55 18.05
CA ILE A 316 -5.39 -16.62 18.38
C ILE A 316 -5.16 -15.96 19.74
N GLU A 317 -4.96 -16.78 20.77
CA GLU A 317 -4.79 -16.30 22.15
C GLU A 317 -3.32 -16.05 22.55
N THR A 318 -2.39 -16.70 21.87
CA THR A 318 -0.94 -16.61 22.15
C THR A 318 -0.25 -15.55 21.30
N THR A 319 1.00 -15.22 21.66
CA THR A 319 1.85 -14.37 20.81
C THR A 319 2.12 -15.07 19.48
N PHE A 320 2.03 -14.35 18.36
CA PHE A 320 2.19 -14.92 17.02
C PHE A 320 3.07 -14.11 16.08
N THR A 321 3.31 -12.83 16.37
CA THR A 321 3.90 -11.89 15.41
C THR A 321 5.31 -12.29 14.98
N SER A 322 6.16 -12.72 15.92
CA SER A 322 7.52 -13.22 15.63
C SER A 322 7.51 -14.52 14.80
N ASP A 323 6.52 -15.38 14.99
CA ASP A 323 6.44 -16.64 14.25
C ASP A 323 6.06 -16.42 12.78
N LEU A 324 5.09 -15.53 12.52
CA LEU A 324 4.81 -15.10 11.15
C LEU A 324 5.99 -14.33 10.54
N ALA A 325 6.69 -13.49 11.32
CA ALA A 325 7.87 -12.77 10.83
C ALA A 325 8.96 -13.71 10.31
N LYS A 326 9.23 -14.83 11.00
CA LYS A 326 10.18 -15.85 10.53
C LYS A 326 9.77 -16.44 9.17
N VAL A 327 8.47 -16.62 8.94
CA VAL A 327 7.94 -17.11 7.66
C VAL A 327 8.08 -16.07 6.55
N VAL A 328 7.86 -14.78 6.84
CA VAL A 328 8.11 -13.69 5.89
C VAL A 328 9.60 -13.66 5.52
N ILE A 329 10.49 -13.66 6.53
CA ILE A 329 11.94 -13.62 6.33
C ILE A 329 12.37 -14.81 5.46
N SER A 330 11.93 -16.03 5.75
CA SER A 330 12.34 -17.20 4.96
C SER A 330 11.81 -17.17 3.52
N THR A 331 10.60 -16.65 3.30
CA THR A 331 10.00 -16.52 1.96
C THR A 331 10.77 -15.54 1.08
N PHE A 332 11.29 -14.45 1.65
CA PHE A 332 11.86 -13.33 0.91
C PHE A 332 13.39 -13.20 1.00
N ASN A 333 14.07 -13.98 1.85
CA ASN A 333 15.51 -13.84 2.13
C ASN A 333 16.41 -13.95 0.88
N ASP A 334 16.03 -14.78 -0.09
CA ASP A 334 16.77 -14.93 -1.36
C ASP A 334 16.86 -13.61 -2.15
N ILE A 335 15.87 -12.74 -1.98
CA ILE A 335 15.73 -11.48 -2.72
C ILE A 335 16.19 -10.31 -1.83
N TYR A 336 15.84 -10.35 -0.55
CA TYR A 336 16.12 -9.30 0.42
C TYR A 336 16.94 -9.86 1.59
N PRO A 337 18.28 -9.99 1.44
CA PRO A 337 19.14 -10.59 2.46
C PRO A 337 19.20 -9.77 3.77
N ASP A 338 18.87 -8.48 3.72
CA ASP A 338 18.78 -7.64 4.91
C ASP A 338 17.67 -8.10 5.88
N LEU A 339 16.64 -8.82 5.40
CA LEU A 339 15.63 -9.44 6.26
C LEU A 339 16.26 -10.45 7.23
N ALA A 340 17.17 -11.31 6.76
CA ALA A 340 17.86 -12.26 7.62
C ALA A 340 18.88 -11.57 8.52
N LYS A 341 19.60 -10.56 8.00
CA LYS A 341 20.54 -9.76 8.78
C LYS A 341 19.85 -9.07 9.97
N ASN A 342 18.62 -8.58 9.75
CA ASN A 342 17.84 -7.84 10.74
C ASN A 342 16.81 -8.71 11.49
N ALA A 343 16.82 -10.04 11.30
CA ALA A 343 15.79 -10.95 11.82
C ALA A 343 15.58 -10.86 13.34
N GLY A 344 16.66 -10.66 14.11
CA GLY A 344 16.61 -10.48 15.56
C GLY A 344 15.84 -9.20 15.92
N THR A 345 16.25 -8.06 15.36
CA THR A 345 15.58 -6.77 15.55
C THR A 345 14.11 -6.82 15.15
N ILE A 346 13.80 -7.41 13.99
CA ILE A 346 12.41 -7.57 13.51
C ILE A 346 11.57 -8.34 14.53
N SER A 347 12.09 -9.47 15.02
CA SER A 347 11.38 -10.32 15.98
C SER A 347 11.18 -9.62 17.33
N ASP A 348 12.20 -8.93 17.83
CA ASP A 348 12.15 -8.23 19.12
C ASP A 348 11.16 -7.07 19.11
N GLU A 349 11.17 -6.27 18.04
CA GLU A 349 10.29 -5.11 17.89
C GLU A 349 8.82 -5.50 17.75
N LEU A 350 8.52 -6.52 16.94
CA LEU A 350 7.17 -7.08 16.81
C LEU A 350 6.68 -7.67 18.13
N SER A 351 7.50 -8.49 18.79
CA SER A 351 7.14 -9.10 20.08
C SER A 351 6.91 -8.06 21.16
N ARG A 352 7.73 -7.00 21.19
CA ARG A 352 7.58 -5.91 22.17
C ARG A 352 6.25 -5.19 21.99
N GLU A 353 5.91 -4.80 20.76
CA GLU A 353 4.64 -4.11 20.48
C GLU A 353 3.44 -5.05 20.71
N GLU A 354 3.53 -6.34 20.37
CA GLU A 354 2.48 -7.33 20.63
C GLU A 354 2.19 -7.50 22.12
N ASN A 355 3.24 -7.64 22.94
CA ASN A 355 3.11 -7.77 24.39
C ASN A 355 2.52 -6.50 25.02
N GLN A 356 3.00 -5.33 24.58
CA GLN A 356 2.49 -4.04 25.08
C GLN A 356 1.02 -3.84 24.72
N PHE A 357 0.64 -4.18 23.49
CA PHE A 357 -0.71 -3.94 23.01
C PHE A 357 -1.71 -4.98 23.51
N SER A 358 -1.34 -6.26 23.61
CA SER A 358 -2.26 -7.33 24.07
C SER A 358 -2.83 -7.05 25.47
N ALA A 359 -2.02 -6.49 26.38
CA ALA A 359 -2.49 -6.10 27.71
C ALA A 359 -3.54 -4.96 27.66
N THR A 360 -3.41 -4.10 26.66
CA THR A 360 -4.22 -2.88 26.48
C THR A 360 -5.52 -3.18 25.74
N LEU A 361 -5.45 -4.05 24.73
CA LEU A 361 -6.54 -4.43 23.82
C LEU A 361 -7.79 -4.90 24.58
N VAL A 362 -7.65 -5.89 25.46
CA VAL A 362 -8.78 -6.49 26.20
C VAL A 362 -9.53 -5.45 27.04
N ASN A 363 -8.79 -4.57 27.73
CA ASN A 363 -9.43 -3.53 28.54
C ASN A 363 -10.07 -2.45 27.66
N GLY A 364 -9.38 -2.02 26.59
CA GLY A 364 -9.88 -1.02 25.65
C GLY A 364 -11.18 -1.44 24.98
N GLU A 365 -11.24 -2.66 24.44
CA GLU A 365 -12.45 -3.24 23.83
C GLU A 365 -13.62 -3.28 24.83
N LYS A 366 -13.36 -3.71 26.07
CA LYS A 366 -14.38 -3.72 27.12
C LYS A 366 -14.91 -2.32 27.42
N GLN A 367 -14.07 -1.28 27.41
CA GLN A 367 -14.56 0.08 27.63
C GLN A 367 -15.30 0.64 26.42
N LEU A 368 -14.86 0.31 25.21
CA LEU A 368 -15.55 0.68 23.98
C LEU A 368 -16.96 0.08 23.92
N MET A 369 -17.09 -1.23 24.21
CA MET A 369 -18.40 -1.89 24.25
C MET A 369 -19.32 -1.25 25.29
N LYS A 370 -18.83 -0.88 26.47
CA LYS A 370 -19.64 -0.11 27.44
C LYS A 370 -20.12 1.22 26.89
N ILE A 371 -19.30 1.94 26.11
CA ILE A 371 -19.72 3.21 25.50
C ILE A 371 -20.84 2.95 24.50
N ILE A 372 -20.70 1.90 23.68
CA ILE A 372 -21.67 1.47 22.67
C ILE A 372 -22.99 1.02 23.32
N ASP A 373 -22.93 0.14 24.32
CA ASP A 373 -24.09 -0.43 25.02
C ASP A 373 -24.91 0.63 25.78
N ASN A 374 -24.29 1.76 26.13
CA ASN A 374 -24.97 2.87 26.79
C ASN A 374 -25.74 3.78 25.81
N VAL A 375 -25.62 3.58 24.49
CA VAL A 375 -26.37 4.33 23.49
C VAL A 375 -27.69 3.59 23.20
N PRO A 376 -28.85 4.19 23.50
CA PRO A 376 -30.14 3.53 23.29
C PRO A 376 -30.41 3.19 21.82
N ASP A 377 -31.08 2.06 21.59
CA ASP A 377 -31.37 1.56 20.23
C ASP A 377 -32.20 2.49 19.35
N PHE A 378 -33.01 3.37 19.95
CA PHE A 378 -33.83 4.33 19.21
C PHE A 378 -33.04 5.49 18.58
N ILE A 379 -31.73 5.60 18.85
CA ILE A 379 -30.88 6.60 18.22
C ILE A 379 -30.47 6.11 16.83
N GLU A 380 -30.99 6.78 15.79
CA GLU A 380 -30.71 6.45 14.39
C GLU A 380 -29.26 6.78 13.97
N LYS A 381 -28.68 7.87 14.50
CA LYS A 381 -27.29 8.25 14.22
C LYS A 381 -26.43 8.01 15.45
N LYS A 382 -25.92 6.78 15.56
CA LYS A 382 -25.07 6.36 16.67
C LYS A 382 -23.65 6.90 16.46
N VAL A 383 -23.22 7.84 17.29
CA VAL A 383 -21.90 8.50 17.18
C VAL A 383 -21.16 8.45 18.51
N ILE A 384 -19.94 7.93 18.52
CA ILE A 384 -19.03 8.02 19.66
C ILE A 384 -18.39 9.40 19.64
N SER A 385 -18.66 10.20 20.67
CA SER A 385 -18.09 11.55 20.79
C SER A 385 -16.56 11.54 20.83
N GLY A 386 -15.92 12.57 20.29
CA GLY A 386 -14.46 12.68 20.29
C GLY A 386 -13.81 12.66 21.68
N LYS A 387 -14.54 13.09 22.73
CA LYS A 387 -14.07 12.98 24.13
C LYS A 387 -13.99 11.53 24.62
N HIS A 388 -14.95 10.69 24.25
CA HIS A 388 -14.95 9.28 24.60
C HIS A 388 -13.86 8.54 23.82
N ALA A 389 -13.71 8.80 22.52
CA ALA A 389 -12.61 8.30 21.72
C ALA A 389 -11.24 8.75 22.28
N PHE A 390 -11.12 10.01 22.69
CA PHE A 390 -9.90 10.52 23.32
C PHE A 390 -9.61 9.85 24.65
N LYS A 391 -10.62 9.55 25.47
CA LYS A 391 -10.46 8.79 26.70
C LYS A 391 -10.01 7.35 26.44
N LEU A 392 -10.54 6.69 25.41
CA LEU A 392 -10.07 5.38 24.94
C LEU A 392 -8.58 5.41 24.61
N TYR A 393 -8.16 6.41 23.85
CA TYR A 393 -6.76 6.61 23.49
C TYR A 393 -5.85 6.94 24.69
N ASP A 394 -6.17 7.98 25.45
CA ASP A 394 -5.32 8.55 26.49
C ASP A 394 -5.28 7.68 27.75
N THR A 395 -6.45 7.27 28.25
CA THR A 395 -6.56 6.55 29.52
C THR A 395 -6.36 5.05 29.35
N TYR A 396 -6.88 4.48 28.25
CA TYR A 396 -6.90 3.04 28.04
C TYR A 396 -5.94 2.58 26.96
N GLY A 397 -5.11 3.48 26.40
CA GLY A 397 -4.12 3.16 25.37
C GLY A 397 -4.72 2.62 24.07
N TYR A 398 -6.04 2.75 23.89
CA TYR A 398 -6.80 2.15 22.82
C TYR A 398 -6.83 3.07 21.59
N PRO A 399 -6.15 2.70 20.49
CA PRO A 399 -5.95 3.60 19.37
C PRO A 399 -7.25 4.11 18.73
N LEU A 400 -7.23 5.33 18.19
CA LEU A 400 -8.38 5.92 17.52
C LEU A 400 -8.81 5.05 16.33
N GLU A 401 -7.85 4.57 15.55
CA GLU A 401 -8.11 3.76 14.37
C GLU A 401 -8.89 2.48 14.69
N LEU A 402 -8.58 1.81 15.80
CA LEU A 402 -9.31 0.62 16.23
C LEU A 402 -10.67 0.98 16.81
N THR A 403 -10.78 2.15 17.45
CA THR A 403 -12.07 2.70 17.91
C THR A 403 -13.00 2.95 16.73
N VAL A 404 -12.50 3.57 15.66
CA VAL A 404 -13.25 3.84 14.41
C VAL A 404 -13.70 2.52 13.77
N GLU A 405 -12.78 1.57 13.60
CA GLU A 405 -13.06 0.30 12.95
C GLU A 405 -14.09 -0.53 13.73
N MET A 406 -13.95 -0.65 15.06
CA MET A 406 -14.92 -1.37 15.89
C MET A 406 -16.26 -0.65 16.01
N ALA A 407 -16.26 0.67 16.07
CA ALA A 407 -17.50 1.44 16.07
C ALA A 407 -18.29 1.14 14.78
N ALA A 408 -17.62 1.17 13.63
CA ALA A 408 -18.24 0.88 12.34
C ALA A 408 -18.86 -0.52 12.28
N GLU A 409 -18.17 -1.55 12.80
CA GLU A 409 -18.70 -2.92 12.91
C GLU A 409 -19.97 -3.02 13.75
N GLN A 410 -20.18 -2.12 14.70
CA GLN A 410 -21.39 -2.03 15.54
C GLN A 410 -22.43 -1.03 15.00
N GLY A 411 -22.20 -0.45 13.82
CA GLY A 411 -23.08 0.55 13.21
C GLY A 411 -22.96 1.96 13.82
N PHE A 412 -21.82 2.28 14.42
CA PHE A 412 -21.50 3.60 14.98
C PHE A 412 -20.45 4.31 14.12
N SER A 413 -20.51 5.64 14.08
CA SER A 413 -19.37 6.46 13.65
C SER A 413 -18.64 7.07 14.84
N VAL A 414 -17.46 7.64 14.60
CA VAL A 414 -16.67 8.34 15.62
C VAL A 414 -16.49 9.80 15.21
N ASP A 415 -16.63 10.71 16.16
CA ASP A 415 -16.35 12.13 15.98
C ASP A 415 -14.83 12.38 16.05
N GLU A 416 -14.15 12.15 14.92
CA GLU A 416 -12.71 12.31 14.76
C GLU A 416 -12.25 13.77 14.90
N ASP A 417 -13.05 14.73 14.44
CA ASP A 417 -12.80 16.16 14.65
C ASP A 417 -12.79 16.52 16.13
N GLY A 418 -13.75 15.99 16.89
CA GLY A 418 -13.81 16.15 18.33
C GLY A 418 -12.63 15.47 19.04
N PHE A 419 -12.18 14.33 18.53
CA PHE A 419 -10.97 13.66 19.03
C PHE A 419 -9.75 14.55 18.81
N ALA A 420 -9.55 15.07 17.59
CA ALA A 420 -8.43 15.94 17.25
C ALA A 420 -8.41 17.21 18.12
N LYS A 421 -9.59 17.80 18.38
CA LYS A 421 -9.74 18.93 19.31
C LYS A 421 -9.34 18.55 20.74
N ALA A 422 -9.77 17.39 21.23
CA ALA A 422 -9.42 16.90 22.56
C ALA A 422 -7.91 16.63 22.69
N MET A 423 -7.32 16.03 21.66
CA MET A 423 -5.89 15.73 21.57
C MET A 423 -5.05 17.02 21.55
N LYS A 424 -5.45 18.01 20.74
CA LYS A 424 -4.80 19.34 20.73
C LYS A 424 -4.88 20.03 22.09
N LYS A 425 -6.04 20.01 22.74
CA LYS A 425 -6.21 20.58 24.08
C LYS A 425 -5.30 19.88 25.11
N HIS A 426 -5.18 18.56 25.05
CA HIS A 426 -4.27 17.82 25.91
C HIS A 426 -2.80 18.22 25.68
N GLN A 427 -2.37 18.34 24.41
CA GLN A 427 -1.03 18.80 24.06
C GLN A 427 -0.73 20.22 24.57
N GLU A 428 -1.69 21.14 24.50
CA GLU A 428 -1.55 22.51 25.00
C GLU A 428 -1.38 22.53 26.53
N VAL A 429 -2.13 21.70 27.26
CA VAL A 429 -1.99 21.55 28.72
C VAL A 429 -0.62 20.95 29.07
N SER A 430 -0.18 19.89 28.39
CA SER A 430 1.13 19.28 28.62
C SER A 430 2.32 20.21 28.30
N LYS A 431 2.14 21.17 27.38
CA LYS A 431 3.14 22.22 27.11
C LYS A 431 3.11 23.35 28.14
N GLY A 432 1.95 23.63 28.75
CA GLY A 432 1.78 24.61 29.83
C GLY A 432 2.47 24.23 31.14
N ASP A 433 2.58 22.93 31.42
CA ASP A 433 3.25 22.39 32.62
C ASP A 433 4.76 22.13 32.45
N GLY A 434 5.35 22.55 31.31
CA GLY A 434 6.81 22.53 31.08
C GLY A 434 7.60 23.61 31.82
N GLY A 435 6.93 24.45 32.61
CA GLY A 435 7.55 25.46 33.47
C GLY A 435 8.01 24.89 34.81
N SER A 436 9.30 24.55 34.91
CA SER A 436 10.04 24.44 36.18
C SER A 436 9.50 23.42 37.20
N PHE A 437 9.90 22.16 37.05
CA PHE A 437 10.19 21.31 38.20
C PHE A 437 11.29 22.00 39.05
N LYS A 438 10.91 22.72 40.11
CA LYS A 438 11.81 22.99 41.23
C LYS A 438 11.86 21.73 42.10
N GLY A 439 12.72 20.80 41.70
CA GLY A 439 13.31 19.87 42.64
C GLY A 439 14.19 20.66 43.61
N GLY A 440 13.87 20.58 44.89
CA GLY A 440 14.65 21.22 45.95
C GLY A 440 14.16 20.75 47.30
N LEU A 441 14.76 19.64 47.78
CA LEU A 441 14.84 19.35 49.21
C LEU A 441 15.35 20.61 49.91
N GLN A 442 14.50 21.25 50.71
CA GLN A 442 14.95 22.11 51.78
C GLN A 442 14.06 21.88 52.99
N ASP A 443 14.61 21.05 53.88
CA ASP A 443 14.29 20.99 55.28
C ASP A 443 14.54 22.38 55.89
N HIS A 444 13.54 22.97 56.52
CA HIS A 444 13.70 23.91 57.62
C HIS A 444 12.44 23.85 58.48
N GLY A 445 12.62 23.27 59.67
CA GLY A 445 11.61 23.24 60.70
C GLY A 445 11.37 24.57 61.42
N ASP A 446 10.49 24.41 62.40
CA ASP A 446 10.24 25.20 63.59
C ASP A 446 9.31 26.44 63.56
N ARG A 447 8.24 26.27 64.36
CA ARG A 447 7.57 27.22 65.29
C ARG A 447 6.57 28.21 64.67
N PHE A 448 5.34 28.37 65.17
CA PHE A 448 4.61 27.97 66.38
C PHE A 448 3.16 27.63 66.03
#